data_AF-A3U181-F1
#
_entry.id   AF-A3U181-F1
#
_cell.length_a   1.000
_cell.length_b   1.000
_cell.length_c   1.000
_cell.angle_alpha   90.00
_cell.angle_beta   90.00
_cell.angle_gamma   90.00
#
_symmetry.space_group_name_H-M   'P 1'
#
loop_
_entity.id
_entity.type
_entity.pdbx_description
1 polymer ?
#
loop_
_entity_poly.entity_id
_entity_poly.type
_entity_poly.pdbx_seq_one_letter_code
_entity_poly.pdbx_strand_id
1 'polypeptide(L)' 'MNILIVLIPVSVALGAAGLAACLWTLRNGQYEDLEGDAARILLEETPPSPRGAETKTPAAPE' A
#
# COMPACT_ATOMS: atom_id res chain seq x y z
N MET A 1 8.21 11.57 -44.08
CA MET A 1 8.76 12.51 -43.07
C MET A 1 7.67 13.41 -42.46
N ASN A 2 6.46 12.91 -42.18
CA ASN A 2 5.37 13.71 -41.57
C ASN A 2 4.93 13.13 -40.22
N ILE A 3 5.15 11.83 -40.00
CA ILE A 3 4.74 11.14 -38.78
C ILE A 3 5.51 11.64 -37.54
N LEU A 4 6.77 12.06 -37.71
CA LEU A 4 7.57 12.59 -36.60
C LEU A 4 6.98 13.88 -36.02
N ILE A 5 6.34 14.71 -36.84
CA ILE A 5 5.66 15.93 -36.39
C ILE A 5 4.49 15.60 -35.44
N VAL A 6 3.90 14.42 -35.56
CA VAL A 6 2.83 13.95 -34.66
C VAL A 6 3.40 13.17 -33.49
N LEU A 7 4.38 12.28 -33.72
CA LEU A 7 4.90 11.40 -32.69
C LEU A 7 5.75 12.13 -31.64
N ILE A 8 6.45 13.19 -32.01
CA ILE A 8 7.25 14.01 -31.07
C ILE A 8 6.33 14.65 -30.01
N PRO A 9 5.30 15.46 -30.37
CA PRO A 9 4.44 16.07 -29.36
C PRO A 9 3.61 15.03 -28.60
N VAL A 10 3.18 13.95 -29.24
CA VAL A 10 2.48 12.85 -28.54
C VAL A 10 3.37 12.20 -27.49
N SER A 11 4.63 11.92 -27.81
CA SER A 11 5.59 11.33 -26.86
C SER A 11 5.88 12.27 -25.69
N VAL A 12 6.04 13.57 -25.96
CA VAL A 12 6.24 14.58 -24.91
C VAL A 12 5.00 14.70 -24.02
N ALA A 13 3.80 14.69 -24.60
CA ALA A 13 2.56 14.73 -23.86
C ALA A 13 2.38 13.48 -22.97
N LEU A 14 2.70 12.28 -23.49
CA LEU A 14 2.68 11.05 -22.69
C LEU A 14 3.69 11.10 -21.54
N GLY A 15 4.91 11.58 -21.80
CA GLY A 15 5.92 11.75 -20.75
C GLY A 15 5.49 12.73 -19.67
N ALA A 16 4.93 13.88 -20.07
CA ALA A 16 4.40 14.87 -19.14
C ALA A 16 3.21 14.33 -18.33
N ALA A 17 2.31 13.59 -18.97
CA ALA A 17 1.16 12.97 -18.30
C ALA A 17 1.62 11.94 -17.25
N GLY A 18 2.60 11.10 -17.58
CA GLY A 18 3.19 10.15 -16.64
C GLY A 18 3.88 10.85 -15.46
N LEU A 19 4.62 11.93 -15.73
CA LEU A 19 5.28 12.72 -14.69
C LEU A 19 4.25 13.39 -13.77
N ALA A 20 3.19 13.99 -14.34
CA ALA A 20 2.12 14.60 -13.57
C ALA A 20 1.37 13.57 -12.70
N ALA A 21 1.10 12.38 -13.24
CA ALA A 21 0.50 11.29 -12.48
C ALA A 21 1.40 10.85 -11.32
N CYS A 22 2.72 10.71 -11.55
CA CYS A 22 3.69 10.36 -10.50
C CYS A 22 3.77 11.43 -9.40
N LEU A 23 3.79 12.72 -9.78
CA LEU A 23 3.78 13.81 -8.79
C LEU A 23 2.46 13.85 -7.99
N TRP A 24 1.34 13.49 -8.61
CA TRP A 24 0.05 13.36 -7.94
C TRP A 24 0.02 12.22 -6.93
N THR A 25 0.58 11.03 -7.25
CA THR A 25 0.65 9.91 -6.29
C THR A 25 1.52 10.24 -5.08
N LEU A 26 2.66 10.89 -5.30
CA LEU A 26 3.54 11.37 -4.24
C LEU A 26 2.84 12.40 -3.34
N ARG A 27 2.13 13.36 -3.94
CA ARG A 27 1.42 14.41 -3.19
C ARG A 27 0.24 13.86 -2.37
N ASN A 28 -0.40 12.79 -2.83
CA ASN A 28 -1.55 12.19 -2.14
C ASN A 28 -1.17 11.27 -0.97
N GLY A 29 0.12 11.12 -0.64
CA GLY A 29 0.54 10.31 0.49
C GLY A 29 0.31 8.80 0.29
N GLN A 30 0.13 8.34 -0.96
CA GLN A 30 -0.08 6.92 -1.28
C GLN A 30 1.08 6.00 -0.86
N TYR A 31 2.25 6.57 -0.52
CA TYR A 31 3.45 5.85 -0.14
C TYR A 31 3.76 5.89 1.36
N GLU A 32 2.89 6.50 2.18
CA GLU A 32 3.15 6.65 3.63
C GLU A 32 3.00 5.33 4.41
N ASP A 33 2.23 4.36 3.90
CA ASP A 33 2.00 3.05 4.56
C ASP A 33 2.53 1.86 3.74
N LEU A 34 3.68 2.01 3.07
CA LEU A 34 4.33 0.87 2.40
C LEU A 34 4.88 -0.16 3.41
N GLU A 35 5.36 0.31 4.55
CA GLU A 35 6.01 -0.52 5.57
C GLU A 35 5.00 -1.32 6.40
N GLY A 36 3.83 -0.73 6.71
CA GLY A 36 2.75 -1.41 7.40
C GLY A 36 2.00 -2.42 6.52
N ASP A 37 1.87 -2.17 5.22
CA ASP A 37 1.31 -3.13 4.26
C ASP A 37 2.19 -4.39 4.15
N ALA A 38 3.52 -4.22 4.05
CA ALA A 38 4.48 -5.32 4.05
C ALA A 38 4.54 -6.09 5.38
N ALA A 39 4.29 -5.43 6.52
CA ALA A 39 4.18 -6.10 7.80
C ALA A 39 2.90 -6.95 7.89
N ARG A 40 1.78 -6.50 7.32
CA ARG A 40 0.50 -7.24 7.35
C ARG A 40 0.56 -8.55 6.57
N ILE A 41 1.16 -8.57 5.37
CA ILE A 41 1.25 -9.79 4.56
C ILE A 41 2.03 -10.93 5.25
N LEU A 42 2.97 -10.60 6.15
CA LEU A 42 3.72 -11.59 6.94
C LEU A 42 2.98 -12.04 8.21
N LEU A 43 2.03 -11.23 8.70
CA LEU A 43 1.31 -11.45 9.95
C LEU A 43 -0.10 -12.03 9.74
N GLU A 44 -0.57 -12.16 8.49
CA GLU A 44 -1.94 -12.56 8.15
C GLU A 44 -2.26 -14.05 8.42
N GLU A 45 -1.30 -14.83 8.92
CA GLU A 45 -1.48 -16.27 9.17
C GLU A 45 -1.38 -16.67 10.66
N THR A 46 -1.97 -15.89 11.56
CA THR A 46 -2.38 -16.44 12.86
C THR A 46 -3.90 -16.41 12.97
N PRO A 47 -4.60 -17.45 12.48
CA PRO A 47 -5.99 -17.65 12.86
C PRO A 47 -6.08 -17.68 14.39
N PRO A 48 -7.07 -17.01 15.01
CA PRO A 48 -7.22 -17.05 16.45
C PRO A 48 -7.35 -18.51 16.88
N SER A 49 -6.35 -18.99 17.62
CA SER A 49 -6.45 -20.28 18.30
C SER A 49 -7.69 -20.24 19.18
N PRO A 50 -8.66 -21.16 19.04
CA PRO A 50 -9.92 -21.11 19.78
C PRO A 50 -9.77 -21.41 21.29
N ARG A 51 -8.55 -21.33 21.84
CA ARG A 51 -8.20 -21.66 23.24
C ARG A 51 -7.83 -20.45 24.10
N GLY A 52 -8.41 -19.28 23.82
CA GLY A 52 -8.31 -18.09 24.67
C GLY A 52 -9.38 -17.96 25.75
N ALA A 53 -10.34 -18.89 25.83
CA ALA A 53 -11.45 -18.86 26.79
C ALA A 53 -11.21 -19.77 28.01
N GLU A 54 -9.98 -19.92 28.48
CA GLU A 54 -9.73 -20.48 29.81
C GLU A 54 -9.32 -19.36 30.75
N THR A 55 -10.34 -18.85 31.43
CA THR A 55 -10.33 -18.28 32.77
C THR A 55 -9.20 -18.85 33.64
N LYS A 56 -8.06 -18.17 33.66
CA LYS A 56 -7.12 -18.27 34.77
C LYS A 56 -7.19 -16.99 35.59
N THR A 57 -7.95 -17.04 36.68
CA THR A 57 -7.56 -16.40 37.94
C THR A 57 -8.07 -17.27 39.08
N PRO A 58 -7.18 -18.02 39.75
CA PRO A 58 -7.44 -18.55 41.07
C PRO A 58 -7.20 -17.42 42.07
N ALA A 59 -8.26 -16.92 42.71
CA ALA A 59 -8.14 -16.01 43.84
C ALA A 59 -9.16 -16.40 44.91
N ALA A 60 -8.76 -17.36 45.75
CA ALA A 60 -9.06 -17.30 47.18
C ALA A 60 -8.26 -16.10 47.76
N PRO A 61 -8.72 -15.36 48.79
CA PRO A 61 -9.29 -15.92 50.02
C PRO A 61 -10.50 -15.16 50.61
N GLU A 62 -11.42 -15.91 51.24
CA GLU A 62 -12.11 -15.53 52.49
C GLU A 62 -12.29 -16.79 53.34
#